data_AF-A0A399YFH1-F1
#
_entry.id   AF-A0A399YFH1-F1
#
_cell.length_a   1.000
_cell.length_b   1.000
_cell.length_c   1.000
_cell.angle_alpha   90.00
_cell.angle_beta   90.00
_cell.angle_gamma   90.00
#
_symmetry.space_group_name_H-M   'P 1'
#
loop_
_entity.id
_entity.type
_entity.pdbx_description
1 polymer ?
#
loop_
_entity_poly.entity_id
_entity_poly.type
_entity_poly.pdbx_seq_one_letter_code
_entity_poly.pdbx_strand_id
1 'polypeptide(L)'
;MSVLLHLCSSYRHRATSHEGRDRGYSGCRCCLGPGDVDPAPVLVETFTSPGGRREDLYAPGTVWNAGTMHRLELCGCPACRAEHARLSAAPGSG
;
A
#
# COMPACT_ATOMS: atom_id res chain seq x y z
N MET A 1 -0.31 -7.54 -7.53
CA MET A 1 -0.31 -7.98 -6.15
C MET A 1 -0.89 -6.81 -5.46
N SER A 2 -2.21 -6.88 -5.28
CA SER A 2 -2.90 -5.74 -4.72
C SER A 2 -2.24 -5.39 -3.38
N VAL A 3 -1.98 -4.12 -3.14
CA VAL A 3 -1.33 -3.65 -1.92
C VAL A 3 -2.30 -2.78 -1.15
N LEU A 4 -2.20 -2.82 0.18
CA LEU A 4 -2.86 -1.84 1.03
C LEU A 4 -1.95 -0.63 1.19
N LEU A 5 -2.43 0.52 0.72
CA LEU A 5 -1.75 1.81 0.86
C LEU A 5 -2.63 2.77 1.63
N HIS A 6 -2.02 3.74 2.31
CA HIS A 6 -2.76 4.87 2.83
C HIS A 6 -2.84 5.98 1.79
N LEU A 7 -3.75 6.92 2.02
CA LEU A 7 -3.88 8.11 1.19
C LEU A 7 -3.68 9.35 2.05
N CYS A 8 -3.10 10.42 1.50
CA CYS A 8 -3.12 11.68 2.23
C CYS A 8 -4.54 12.28 2.28
N SER A 9 -4.94 12.89 3.39
CA SER A 9 -6.32 13.37 3.52
C SER A 9 -6.58 14.58 2.62
N SER A 10 -5.58 15.45 2.44
CA SER A 10 -5.74 16.67 1.63
C SER A 10 -5.80 16.44 0.13
N TYR A 11 -4.98 15.52 -0.40
CA TYR A 11 -4.80 15.35 -1.86
C TYR A 11 -5.00 13.93 -2.36
N ARG A 12 -5.30 12.97 -1.47
CA ARG A 12 -5.56 11.57 -1.79
C ARG A 12 -4.42 10.88 -2.56
N HIS A 13 -3.19 11.37 -2.41
CA HIS A 13 -2.01 10.71 -2.98
C HIS A 13 -1.63 9.48 -2.17
N ARG A 14 -1.08 8.48 -2.86
CA ARG A 14 -0.64 7.22 -2.26
C ARG A 14 0.51 7.48 -1.28
N ALA A 15 0.35 6.92 -0.09
CA ALA A 15 1.33 6.89 0.97
C ALA A 15 1.53 5.43 1.37
N THR A 16 2.79 5.03 1.42
CA THR A 16 3.20 3.64 1.56
C THR A 16 3.53 3.30 3.01
N SER A 17 3.75 4.34 3.82
CA SER A 17 3.95 4.30 5.26
C SER A 17 3.36 5.57 5.90
N HIS A 18 3.26 5.58 7.24
CA HIS A 18 2.90 6.77 8.04
C HIS A 18 4.11 7.62 8.38
N GLU A 19 5.32 7.13 8.07
CA GLU A 19 6.56 7.83 8.30
C GLU A 19 6.66 8.94 7.25
N GLY A 20 6.45 10.18 7.67
CA GLY A 20 6.59 11.34 6.80
C GLY A 20 7.94 11.31 6.09
N ARG A 21 7.98 11.78 4.84
CA ARG A 21 9.16 11.73 3.94
C ARG A 21 9.49 10.36 3.36
N ASP A 22 8.57 9.40 3.34
CA ASP A 22 8.73 8.21 2.50
C ASP A 22 8.95 8.65 1.03
N ARG A 23 10.17 8.46 0.54
CA ARG A 23 10.62 8.80 -0.82
C ARG A 23 10.61 7.58 -1.73
N GLY A 24 9.89 6.51 -1.36
CA GLY A 24 9.60 5.44 -2.29
C GLY A 24 9.07 5.99 -3.61
N TYR A 25 9.20 5.23 -4.70
CA TYR A 25 8.78 5.65 -6.04
C TYR A 25 7.34 6.22 -6.09
N SER A 26 6.45 5.72 -5.22
CA SER A 26 5.06 6.15 -5.07
C SER A 26 4.79 7.09 -3.88
N GLY A 27 5.82 7.63 -3.24
CA GLY A 27 5.69 8.46 -2.03
C GLY A 27 5.02 9.81 -2.30
N CYS A 28 3.98 10.12 -1.53
CA CYS A 28 3.31 11.41 -1.55
C CYS A 28 4.28 12.54 -1.17
N ARG A 29 4.55 13.46 -2.12
CA ARG A 29 5.37 14.66 -1.88
C ARG A 29 4.66 15.74 -1.06
N CYS A 30 3.34 15.62 -0.88
CA CYS A 30 2.53 16.60 -0.15
C CYS A 30 2.62 16.40 1.36
N CYS A 31 2.90 15.18 1.82
CA CYS A 31 3.03 14.84 3.23
C CYS A 31 4.50 14.94 3.66
N LEU A 32 5.00 16.17 3.81
CA LEU A 32 6.38 16.43 4.24
C LEU A 32 6.58 16.27 5.77
N GLY A 33 5.53 15.93 6.51
CA GLY A 33 5.54 15.69 7.95
C GLY A 33 4.54 14.62 8.39
N PRO A 34 4.64 14.15 9.65
CA PRO A 34 3.68 13.21 10.24
C PRO A 34 2.30 13.87 10.36
N GLY A 35 1.23 13.16 9.98
CA GLY A 35 -0.13 13.49 10.44
C GLY A 35 -1.20 13.80 9.40
N ASP A 36 -0.90 13.93 8.10
CA ASP A 36 -1.96 14.06 7.07
C ASP A 36 -2.11 12.80 6.22
N VAL A 37 -2.12 11.63 6.88
CA VAL A 37 -2.35 10.34 6.24
C VAL A 37 -3.63 9.75 6.82
N ASP A 38 -4.57 9.44 5.93
CA ASP A 38 -5.82 8.78 6.25
C ASP A 38 -5.51 7.42 6.92
N PRO A 39 -5.98 7.18 8.15
CA PRO A 39 -5.71 5.94 8.85
C PRO A 39 -6.38 4.73 8.19
N ALA A 40 -7.39 4.93 7.34
CA ALA A 40 -8.03 3.86 6.59
C ALA A 40 -7.16 3.48 5.37
N PRO A 41 -6.62 2.25 5.30
CA PRO A 41 -5.94 1.78 4.11
C PRO A 41 -6.93 1.54 2.98
N VAL A 42 -6.47 1.69 1.74
CA VAL A 42 -7.22 1.38 0.53
C VAL A 42 -6.54 0.25 -0.24
N LEU A 43 -7.36 -0.61 -0.85
CA LEU A 43 -6.88 -1.63 -1.78
C LEU A 43 -6.47 -0.97 -3.09
N VAL A 44 -5.21 -1.14 -3.46
CA VAL A 44 -4.68 -0.73 -4.76
C VAL A 44 -4.34 -1.97 -5.55
N GLU A 45 -5.09 -2.22 -6.62
CA GLU A 45 -4.80 -3.32 -7.53
C GLU A 45 -3.49 -3.09 -8.27
N THR A 46 -2.66 -4.13 -8.34
CA THR A 46 -1.44 -4.10 -9.15
C THR A 46 -1.33 -5.38 -9.97
N PHE A 47 -0.60 -5.29 -11.08
CA PHE A 47 -0.62 -6.28 -12.15
C PHE A 47 0.80 -6.71 -12.52
N THR A 48 0.99 -8.00 -12.82
CA THR A 48 2.30 -8.57 -13.16
C THR A 48 2.81 -7.93 -14.45
N SER A 49 4.13 -7.76 -14.57
CA SER A 49 4.77 -7.42 -15.84
C SER A 49 5.86 -8.45 -16.19
N PRO A 50 5.90 -8.96 -17.44
CA PRO A 50 4.91 -8.80 -18.51
C PRO A 50 3.65 -9.67 -18.26
N GLY A 51 2.51 -9.29 -18.86
CA GLY A 51 1.31 -10.14 -18.92
C GLY A 51 0.08 -9.64 -18.15
N GLY A 52 0.18 -8.57 -17.36
CA GLY A 52 -0.98 -7.83 -16.85
C GLY A 52 -1.95 -8.61 -15.97
N ARG A 53 -1.54 -9.76 -15.40
CA ARG A 53 -2.41 -10.53 -14.49
C ARG A 53 -2.50 -9.81 -13.17
N ARG A 54 -3.72 -9.70 -12.60
CA ARG A 54 -3.88 -9.17 -11.24
C ARG A 54 -3.11 -10.10 -10.32
N GLU A 55 -2.16 -9.54 -9.58
CA GLU A 55 -1.37 -10.36 -8.68
C GLU A 55 -2.00 -10.35 -7.26
N ASP A 56 -1.66 -11.32 -6.41
CA ASP A 56 -2.25 -11.58 -5.07
C ASP A 56 -2.10 -10.45 -4.04
N LEU A 57 -2.94 -10.40 -3.01
CA LEU A 57 -2.82 -9.37 -1.96
C LEU A 57 -1.54 -9.57 -1.13
N TYR A 58 -0.64 -8.58 -1.10
CA TYR A 58 0.55 -8.61 -0.25
C TYR A 58 0.20 -8.38 1.22
N ALA A 59 0.87 -9.12 2.10
CA ALA A 59 0.74 -8.94 3.54
C ALA A 59 1.31 -7.58 4.01
N PRO A 60 0.61 -6.86 4.92
CA PRO A 60 1.13 -5.65 5.56
C PRO A 60 2.48 -5.85 6.24
N GLY A 61 3.37 -4.85 6.16
CA GLY A 61 4.72 -4.93 6.75
C GLY A 61 5.72 -5.73 5.93
N THR A 62 5.34 -6.22 4.74
CA THR A 62 6.26 -6.93 3.86
C THR A 62 6.93 -6.00 2.86
N VAL A 63 8.04 -6.46 2.29
CA VAL A 63 8.74 -5.75 1.21
C VAL A 63 8.08 -6.08 -0.12
N TRP A 64 7.50 -5.08 -0.76
CA TRP A 64 7.02 -5.13 -2.13
C TRP A 64 8.16 -4.82 -3.11
N ASN A 65 8.15 -5.45 -4.29
CA ASN A 65 9.13 -5.25 -5.38
C ASN A 65 10.59 -5.43 -4.93
N ALA A 66 10.83 -6.39 -4.03
CA ALA A 66 12.17 -6.72 -3.53
C ALA A 66 13.15 -6.97 -4.69
N GLY A 67 14.37 -6.44 -4.57
CA GLY A 67 15.42 -6.59 -5.60
C GLY A 67 15.26 -5.68 -6.82
N THR A 68 14.26 -4.80 -6.86
CA THR A 68 14.06 -3.82 -7.94
C THR A 68 14.30 -2.39 -7.46
N MET A 69 14.46 -1.45 -8.40
CA MET A 69 14.49 -0.01 -8.11
C MET A 69 13.19 0.53 -7.51
N HIS A 70 12.08 -0.22 -7.61
CA HIS A 70 10.78 0.12 -7.05
C HIS A 70 10.50 -0.58 -5.71
N ARG A 71 11.54 -1.12 -5.05
CA ARG A 71 11.42 -1.75 -3.73
C ARG A 71 10.78 -0.80 -2.73
N LEU A 72 9.84 -1.33 -1.94
CA LEU A 72 9.10 -0.56 -0.94
C LEU A 72 8.69 -1.44 0.23
N GLU A 73 8.72 -0.91 1.45
CA GLU A 73 8.14 -1.57 2.62
C GLU A 73 6.69 -1.12 2.81
N LEU A 74 5.76 -2.06 2.86
CA LEU A 74 4.34 -1.77 3.04
C LEU A 74 4.04 -1.47 4.50
N CYS A 75 3.14 -0.52 4.75
CA CYS A 75 2.70 -0.20 6.11
C CYS A 75 2.17 -1.46 6.85
N GLY A 76 2.74 -1.75 8.02
CA GLY A 76 2.36 -2.87 8.88
C GLY A 76 1.44 -2.49 10.05
N CYS A 77 0.74 -1.35 9.98
CA CYS A 77 -0.07 -0.84 11.08
C CYS A 77 -1.29 -1.74 11.38
N PRO A 78 -1.93 -1.61 12.56
CA PRO A 78 -3.10 -2.41 12.92
C PRO A 78 -4.24 -2.33 11.91
N ALA A 79 -4.48 -1.15 11.32
CA ALA A 79 -5.53 -0.97 10.32
C ALA A 79 -5.24 -1.77 9.03
N CYS A 80 -4.00 -1.74 8.53
CA CYS A 80 -3.60 -2.57 7.39
C CYS A 80 -3.76 -4.06 7.66
N ARG A 81 -3.36 -4.53 8.86
CA ARG A 81 -3.48 -5.94 9.24
C ARG A 81 -4.94 -6.40 9.32
N ALA A 82 -5.80 -5.58 9.93
CA ALA A 82 -7.23 -5.86 10.02
C ALA A 82 -7.88 -5.92 8.63
N GLU A 83 -7.59 -4.95 7.77
CA GLU A 83 -8.15 -4.91 6.42
C GLU A 83 -7.64 -6.04 5.53
N HIS A 84 -6.35 -6.39 5.64
CA HIS A 84 -5.81 -7.56 4.96
C HIS A 84 -6.52 -8.83 5.40
N ALA A 85 -6.68 -9.05 6.71
CA ALA A 85 -7.40 -10.22 7.21
C ALA A 85 -8.85 -10.29 6.69
N ARG A 86 -9.55 -9.15 6.64
CA ARG A 86 -10.90 -9.05 6.08
C ARG A 86 -10.95 -9.43 4.60
N LEU A 87 -10.03 -8.91 3.80
CA LEU A 87 -9.96 -9.16 2.35
C LEU A 87 -9.48 -10.59 2.04
N SER A 88 -8.58 -11.16 2.83
CA SER A 88 -8.11 -12.54 2.69
C SER A 88 -9.15 -13.56 3.14
N ALA A 89 -10.02 -13.20 4.10
CA ALA A 89 -11.10 -14.06 4.57
C ALA A 89 -12.35 -14.02 3.65
N ALA A 90 -12.48 -12.99 2.81
CA ALA A 90 -13.54 -12.93 1.82
C ALA A 90 -13.19 -13.92 0.68
N PRO A 91 -13.94 -15.03 0.49
CA PRO A 91 -13.79 -15.84 -0.70
C PRO A 91 -14.08 -14.95 -1.92
N GLY A 92 -13.16 -14.95 -2.88
CA GLY A 92 -13.10 -13.96 -3.96
C GLY A 92 -14.45 -13.54 -4.51
N SER A 93 -14.78 -12.26 -4.35
CA SER A 93 -15.67 -11.58 -5.29
C SER A 93 -14.93 -11.54 -6.62
N GLY A 94 -15.14 -12.59 -7.43
CA GLY A 94 -14.74 -12.66 -8.82
C GLY A 94 -15.47 -11.63 -9.68
#